data_AF-A0A7X9S5X9-F1
#
_entry.id   AF-A0A7X9S5X9-F1
#
_cell.length_a   1.000
_cell.length_b   1.000
_cell.length_c   1.000
_cell.angle_alpha   90.00
_cell.angle_beta   90.00
_cell.angle_gamma   90.00
#
_symmetry.space_group_name_H-M   'P 1'
#
loop_
_entity.id
_entity.type
_entity.pdbx_description
1 polymer ?
#
loop_
_entity_poly.entity_id
_entity_poly.type
_entity_poly.pdbx_seq_one_letter_code
_entity_poly.pdbx_strand_id
1 'polypeptide(L)'
;MFEEYKFQKFFGNARDLAREVLKQVFDDKKPSFPIDPFLILDKFNVLYQFRDFEELEGIYIVPEDADDFAIVGINENRPITRQRFTAAHELCHHIKDRSEVSICPIDGRTKNDTEKFADDFASELLMPTKYLELEVNKYCVEGYISFETEILTNKICK
;
A
#
# COMPACT_ATOMS: atom_id res chain seq x y z
N MET A 1 11.31 2.74 -16.21
CA MET A 1 11.08 1.38 -15.69
C MET A 1 11.85 1.26 -14.39
N PHE A 2 11.20 0.94 -13.28
CA PHE A 2 11.92 0.75 -12.02
C PHE A 2 12.71 -0.56 -12.08
N GLU A 3 13.98 -0.50 -11.72
CA GLU A 3 14.82 -1.69 -11.72
C GLU A 3 14.68 -2.40 -10.36
N GLU A 4 14.05 -3.56 -10.38
CA GLU A 4 13.58 -4.32 -9.20
C GLU A 4 14.67 -4.68 -8.19
N TYR A 5 15.91 -4.91 -8.66
CA TYR A 5 17.04 -5.21 -7.79
C TYR A 5 17.29 -4.12 -6.74
N LYS A 6 16.81 -2.89 -6.98
CA LYS A 6 16.93 -1.77 -6.04
C LYS A 6 16.07 -1.93 -4.78
N PHE A 7 15.02 -2.75 -4.83
CA PHE A 7 14.09 -2.95 -3.71
C PHE A 7 14.46 -4.13 -2.80
N GLN A 8 15.23 -5.11 -3.29
CA GLN A 8 15.54 -6.34 -2.55
C GLN A 8 16.14 -6.09 -1.16
N LYS A 9 16.96 -5.05 -1.02
CA LYS A 9 17.57 -4.66 0.26
C LYS A 9 16.56 -4.24 1.34
N PHE A 10 15.31 -3.93 0.95
CA PHE A 10 14.24 -3.50 1.85
C PHE A 10 13.24 -4.61 2.17
N PHE A 11 13.40 -5.82 1.63
CA PHE A 11 12.45 -6.93 1.83
C PHE A 11 12.38 -7.44 3.28
N GLY A 12 13.30 -7.01 4.15
CA GLY A 12 13.24 -7.28 5.59
C GLY A 12 12.32 -6.35 6.38
N ASN A 13 11.82 -5.25 5.79
CA ASN A 13 10.95 -4.30 6.48
C ASN A 13 9.95 -3.64 5.52
N ALA A 14 8.65 -3.90 5.74
CA ALA A 14 7.57 -3.40 4.89
C ALA A 14 7.51 -1.87 4.80
N ARG A 15 7.80 -1.17 5.92
CA ARG A 15 7.77 0.29 5.96
C ARG A 15 8.91 0.90 5.17
N ASP A 16 10.11 0.34 5.29
CA ASP A 16 11.26 0.82 4.53
C ASP A 16 11.09 0.55 3.03
N LEU A 17 10.47 -0.58 2.67
CA LEU A 17 10.08 -0.86 1.28
C LEU A 17 9.08 0.18 0.75
N ALA A 18 8.00 0.46 1.50
CA ALA A 18 7.01 1.47 1.12
C ALA A 18 7.63 2.87 0.96
N ARG A 19 8.52 3.26 1.86
CA ARG A 19 9.25 4.53 1.79
C ARG A 19 10.14 4.63 0.56
N GLU A 20 10.84 3.56 0.23
CA GLU A 20 11.66 3.53 -1.00
C GLU A 20 10.77 3.62 -2.25
N VAL A 21 9.64 2.91 -2.29
CA VAL A 21 8.68 2.99 -3.40
C VAL A 21 8.22 4.45 -3.59
N LEU A 22 7.77 5.11 -2.52
CA LEU A 22 7.36 6.51 -2.58
C LEU A 22 8.50 7.42 -3.04
N LYS A 23 9.71 7.21 -2.50
CA LYS A 23 10.88 7.98 -2.90
C LYS A 23 11.17 7.84 -4.39
N GLN A 24 11.11 6.63 -4.94
CA GLN A 24 11.38 6.41 -6.36
C GLN A 24 10.25 6.92 -7.26
N VAL A 25 8.98 6.74 -6.87
CA VAL A 25 7.84 7.22 -7.67
C VAL A 25 7.75 8.74 -7.71
N PHE A 26 8.08 9.40 -6.60
CA PHE A 26 7.96 10.85 -6.47
C PHE A 26 9.29 11.60 -6.59
N ASP A 27 10.38 10.94 -7.01
CA ASP A 27 11.73 11.51 -7.12
C ASP A 27 12.19 12.23 -5.84
N ASP A 28 11.97 11.60 -4.68
CA ASP A 28 12.24 12.13 -3.33
C ASP A 28 11.45 13.42 -2.97
N LYS A 29 10.50 13.83 -3.82
CA LYS A 29 9.61 14.96 -3.54
C LYS A 29 8.45 14.51 -2.67
N LYS A 30 7.84 15.49 -1.99
CA LYS A 30 6.61 15.27 -1.22
C LYS A 30 5.48 14.81 -2.16
N PRO A 31 4.80 13.69 -1.87
CA PRO A 31 3.65 13.26 -2.66
C PRO A 31 2.44 14.17 -2.43
N SER A 32 1.51 14.18 -3.39
CA SER A 32 0.18 14.74 -3.19
C SER A 32 -0.65 13.82 -2.28
N PHE A 33 -1.47 14.41 -1.42
CA PHE A 33 -2.41 13.67 -0.59
C PHE A 33 -3.85 13.88 -1.09
N PRO A 34 -4.70 12.83 -1.10
CA PRO A 34 -4.37 11.45 -0.75
C PRO A 34 -3.44 10.79 -1.79
N ILE A 35 -2.54 9.91 -1.35
CA ILE A 35 -1.61 9.19 -2.25
C ILE A 35 -2.42 8.23 -3.12
N ASP A 36 -2.28 8.31 -4.44
CA ASP A 36 -3.04 7.46 -5.37
C ASP A 36 -2.30 6.14 -5.65
N PRO A 37 -2.78 4.99 -5.13
CA PRO A 37 -2.11 3.70 -5.37
C PRO A 37 -2.23 3.23 -6.83
N PHE A 38 -3.24 3.68 -7.58
CA PHE A 38 -3.43 3.31 -8.98
C PHE A 38 -2.36 3.94 -9.87
N LEU A 39 -2.03 5.21 -9.62
CA LEU A 39 -0.88 5.86 -10.25
C LEU A 39 0.42 5.13 -9.96
N ILE A 40 0.58 4.56 -8.76
CA ILE A 40 1.78 3.80 -8.42
C ILE A 40 1.79 2.47 -9.19
N LEU A 41 0.67 1.73 -9.26
CA LEU A 41 0.55 0.52 -10.09
C LEU A 41 0.93 0.80 -11.55
N ASP A 42 0.40 1.88 -12.16
CA ASP A 42 0.74 2.30 -13.52
C ASP A 42 2.24 2.54 -13.70
N LYS A 43 2.87 3.20 -12.72
CA LYS A 43 4.31 3.50 -12.72
C LYS A 43 5.18 2.22 -12.66
N PHE A 44 4.63 1.13 -12.12
CA PHE A 44 5.25 -0.20 -12.09
C PHE A 44 4.84 -1.09 -13.28
N ASN A 45 4.10 -0.57 -14.27
CA ASN A 45 3.52 -1.33 -15.38
C ASN A 45 2.63 -2.50 -14.91
N VAL A 46 1.89 -2.29 -13.82
CA VAL A 46 0.90 -3.25 -13.33
C VAL A 46 -0.47 -2.82 -13.81
N LEU A 47 -1.12 -3.66 -14.60
CA LEU A 47 -2.50 -3.42 -15.00
C LEU A 47 -3.41 -3.68 -13.81
N TYR A 48 -4.48 -2.90 -13.66
CA TYR A 48 -5.47 -3.14 -12.63
C TYR A 48 -6.89 -3.13 -13.20
N GLN A 49 -7.76 -3.97 -12.65
CA GLN A 49 -9.14 -4.11 -13.10
C GLN A 49 -10.08 -4.25 -11.90
N PHE A 50 -11.16 -3.47 -11.94
CA PHE A 50 -12.29 -3.62 -11.02
C PHE A 50 -13.23 -4.70 -11.55
N ARG A 51 -13.58 -5.65 -10.68
CA ARG A 51 -14.47 -6.76 -11.01
C ARG A 51 -15.34 -7.12 -9.82
N ASP A 52 -16.50 -7.69 -10.13
CA ASP A 52 -17.33 -8.36 -9.14
C ASP A 52 -16.63 -9.64 -8.68
N PHE A 53 -16.12 -9.60 -7.44
CA PHE A 53 -15.63 -10.78 -6.74
C PHE A 53 -16.53 -11.02 -5.52
N GLU A 54 -17.08 -12.22 -5.38
CA GLU A 54 -18.00 -12.53 -4.27
C GLU A 54 -17.29 -12.43 -2.90
N GLU A 55 -16.34 -13.32 -2.64
CA GLU A 55 -15.71 -13.48 -1.32
C GLU A 55 -14.24 -13.01 -1.25
N LEU A 56 -13.74 -12.31 -2.28
CA LEU A 56 -12.35 -11.85 -2.36
C LEU A 56 -12.23 -10.32 -2.26
N GLU A 57 -11.20 -9.81 -1.59
CA GLU A 57 -10.89 -8.37 -1.60
C GLU A 57 -10.15 -7.97 -2.89
N GLY A 58 -9.30 -8.88 -3.40
CA GLY A 58 -8.50 -8.69 -4.59
C GLY A 58 -7.71 -9.95 -4.95
N ILE A 59 -7.09 -9.92 -6.13
CA ILE A 59 -6.26 -10.99 -6.68
C ILE A 59 -5.06 -10.36 -7.37
N TYR A 60 -3.87 -10.93 -7.19
CA TYR A 60 -2.70 -10.61 -7.98
C TYR A 60 -2.33 -11.77 -8.90
N ILE A 61 -2.30 -11.49 -10.20
CA ILE A 61 -1.97 -12.44 -11.26
C ILE A 61 -0.59 -12.07 -11.81
N VAL A 62 0.33 -13.03 -11.73
CA VAL A 62 1.68 -12.92 -12.31
C VAL A 62 1.63 -13.07 -13.83
N PRO A 63 2.49 -12.39 -14.59
CA PRO A 63 2.55 -12.55 -16.04
C PRO A 63 2.98 -13.98 -16.43
N GLU A 64 2.37 -14.53 -17.48
CA GLU A 64 2.68 -15.89 -17.95
C GLU A 64 4.04 -15.98 -18.67
N ASP A 65 4.45 -14.91 -19.36
CA ASP A 65 5.72 -14.80 -20.05
C ASP A 65 6.29 -13.36 -20.03
N ALA A 66 7.42 -13.14 -20.71
CA ALA A 66 8.12 -11.86 -20.72
C ALA A 66 7.39 -10.74 -21.48
N ASP A 67 6.39 -11.08 -22.29
CA ASP A 67 5.59 -10.15 -23.09
C ASP A 67 4.22 -9.85 -22.42
N ASP A 68 3.91 -10.52 -21.30
CA ASP A 68 2.69 -10.35 -20.52
C ASP A 68 2.87 -9.36 -19.34
N PHE A 69 1.76 -8.76 -18.90
CA PHE A 69 1.75 -7.80 -17.79
C PHE A 69 1.16 -8.42 -16.54
N ALA A 70 1.72 -8.04 -15.38
CA ALA A 70 1.08 -8.37 -14.10
C ALA A 70 -0.28 -7.67 -13.98
N ILE A 71 -1.28 -8.39 -13.45
CA ILE A 71 -2.64 -7.88 -13.29
C ILE A 71 -3.06 -7.90 -11.82
N VAL A 72 -3.60 -6.78 -11.34
CA VAL A 72 -4.25 -6.63 -10.04
C VAL A 72 -5.77 -6.57 -10.22
N GLY A 73 -6.47 -7.60 -9.78
CA GLY A 73 -7.92 -7.61 -9.65
C GLY A 73 -8.35 -6.97 -8.32
N ILE A 74 -9.32 -6.06 -8.38
CA ILE A 74 -9.86 -5.38 -7.19
C ILE A 74 -11.37 -5.57 -7.15
N ASN A 75 -11.90 -5.94 -5.99
CA ASN A 75 -13.33 -6.13 -5.83
C ASN A 75 -14.08 -4.79 -5.85
N GLU A 76 -14.89 -4.59 -6.87
CA GLU A 76 -15.64 -3.35 -7.10
C GLU A 76 -16.78 -3.13 -6.09
N ASN A 77 -17.24 -4.20 -5.43
CA ASN A 77 -18.29 -4.15 -4.42
C ASN A 77 -17.79 -3.59 -3.07
N ARG A 78 -16.48 -3.40 -2.91
CA ARG A 78 -15.89 -2.91 -1.66
C ARG A 78 -15.88 -1.37 -1.64
N PRO A 79 -15.98 -0.72 -0.47
CA PRO A 79 -15.85 0.74 -0.38
C PRO A 79 -14.53 1.22 -0.99
N ILE A 80 -14.53 2.43 -1.56
CA ILE A 80 -13.34 3.00 -2.25
C ILE A 80 -12.07 2.99 -1.38
N THR A 81 -12.21 3.14 -0.06
CA THR A 81 -11.09 3.05 0.89
C THR A 81 -10.47 1.66 0.94
N ARG A 82 -11.28 0.60 0.87
CA ARG A 82 -10.81 -0.80 0.79
C ARG A 82 -10.21 -1.10 -0.57
N GLN A 83 -10.83 -0.65 -1.67
CA GLN A 83 -10.26 -0.81 -3.01
C GLN A 83 -8.85 -0.22 -3.12
N ARG A 84 -8.65 0.98 -2.55
CA ARG A 84 -7.32 1.64 -2.50
C ARG A 84 -6.32 0.87 -1.64
N PHE A 85 -6.77 0.32 -0.52
CA PHE A 85 -5.94 -0.53 0.34
C PHE A 85 -5.52 -1.81 -0.39
N THR A 86 -6.46 -2.50 -1.04
CA THR A 86 -6.19 -3.69 -1.87
C THR A 86 -5.18 -3.37 -2.97
N ALA A 87 -5.35 -2.26 -3.71
CA ALA A 87 -4.40 -1.86 -4.75
C ALA A 87 -2.96 -1.71 -4.21
N ALA A 88 -2.80 -1.09 -3.04
CA ALA A 88 -1.50 -0.93 -2.39
C ALA A 88 -0.95 -2.26 -1.84
N HIS A 89 -1.83 -3.14 -1.34
CA HIS A 89 -1.48 -4.47 -0.84
C HIS A 89 -0.95 -5.36 -1.98
N GLU A 90 -1.67 -5.43 -3.10
CA GLU A 90 -1.26 -6.25 -4.25
C GLU A 90 0.01 -5.70 -4.93
N LEU A 91 0.23 -4.38 -4.89
CA LEU A 91 1.51 -3.81 -5.30
C LEU A 91 2.69 -4.37 -4.48
N CYS A 92 2.49 -4.68 -3.19
CA CYS A 92 3.52 -5.31 -2.38
C CYS A 92 3.90 -6.69 -2.93
N HIS A 93 2.89 -7.53 -3.20
CA HIS A 93 3.11 -8.84 -3.81
C HIS A 93 3.77 -8.73 -5.17
N HIS A 94 3.38 -7.73 -5.97
CA HIS A 94 4.05 -7.44 -7.23
C HIS A 94 5.53 -7.06 -7.07
N ILE A 95 5.93 -6.43 -5.98
CA ILE A 95 7.34 -6.04 -5.78
C ILE A 95 8.14 -7.19 -5.17
N LYS A 96 7.53 -7.95 -4.26
CA LYS A 96 8.24 -8.86 -3.36
C LYS A 96 8.02 -10.35 -3.65
N ASP A 97 6.88 -10.73 -4.22
CA ASP A 97 6.39 -12.12 -4.31
C ASP A 97 6.03 -12.54 -5.76
N ARG A 98 6.66 -11.91 -6.77
CA ARG A 98 6.35 -12.10 -8.21
C ARG A 98 6.35 -13.52 -8.76
N SER A 99 6.88 -14.49 -8.03
CA SER A 99 6.90 -15.90 -8.46
C SER A 99 5.60 -16.65 -8.15
N GLU A 100 4.67 -16.05 -7.40
CA GLU A 100 3.47 -16.72 -6.91
C GLU A 100 2.22 -15.85 -7.15
N VAL A 101 1.14 -16.48 -7.62
CA VAL A 101 -0.18 -15.86 -7.66
C VAL A 101 -0.65 -15.65 -6.21
N SER A 102 -1.11 -14.44 -5.88
CA SER A 102 -1.68 -14.14 -4.57
C SER A 102 -3.19 -13.96 -4.67
N ILE A 103 -3.92 -14.52 -3.69
CA ILE A 103 -5.38 -14.39 -3.57
C ILE A 103 -5.66 -13.84 -2.18
N CYS A 104 -6.34 -12.69 -2.11
CA CYS A 104 -6.68 -12.04 -0.85
C CYS A 104 -8.16 -12.30 -0.49
N PRO A 105 -8.47 -13.27 0.38
CA PRO A 105 -9.83 -13.51 0.85
C PRO A 105 -10.33 -12.40 1.78
N ILE A 106 -11.65 -12.15 1.79
CA ILE A 106 -12.28 -11.12 2.66
C ILE A 106 -12.11 -11.45 4.15
N ASP A 107 -12.09 -12.74 4.51
CA ASP A 107 -11.96 -13.22 5.88
C ASP A 107 -10.49 -13.48 6.26
N GLY A 108 -9.78 -12.40 6.61
CA GLY A 108 -8.40 -12.41 7.10
C GLY A 108 -8.15 -13.07 8.47
N ARG A 109 -8.80 -14.19 8.79
CA ARG A 109 -8.74 -14.85 10.11
C ARG A 109 -7.39 -15.54 10.40
N THR A 110 -6.60 -15.84 9.37
CA THR A 110 -5.24 -16.36 9.52
C THR A 110 -4.32 -15.75 8.47
N LYS A 111 -3.64 -14.64 8.81
CA LYS A 111 -2.66 -14.02 7.93
C LYS A 111 -1.27 -14.61 8.20
N ASN A 112 -0.64 -15.16 7.15
CA ASN A 112 0.76 -15.53 7.19
C ASN A 112 1.65 -14.26 7.24
N ASP A 113 2.95 -14.44 7.39
CA ASP A 113 3.86 -13.29 7.52
C ASP A 113 3.97 -12.46 6.23
N THR A 114 3.73 -13.06 5.06
CA THR A 114 3.68 -12.37 3.77
C THR A 114 2.49 -11.41 3.69
N GLU A 115 1.28 -11.86 4.05
CA GLU A 115 0.07 -11.06 4.09
C GLU A 115 0.16 -9.90 5.09
N LYS A 116 0.77 -10.15 6.26
CA LYS A 116 1.03 -9.09 7.25
C LYS A 116 2.02 -8.06 6.72
N PHE A 117 3.07 -8.53 6.02
CA PHE A 117 4.03 -7.64 5.39
C PHE A 117 3.36 -6.75 4.34
N ALA A 118 2.48 -7.32 3.51
CA ALA A 118 1.72 -6.57 2.51
C ALA A 118 0.73 -5.57 3.14
N ASP A 119 0.05 -5.93 4.24
CA ASP A 119 -0.76 -4.99 5.02
C ASP A 119 0.05 -3.82 5.60
N ASP A 120 1.21 -4.11 6.21
CA ASP A 120 2.10 -3.11 6.78
C ASP A 120 2.67 -2.18 5.70
N PHE A 121 3.00 -2.75 4.53
CA PHE A 121 3.44 -2.00 3.36
C PHE A 121 2.34 -1.07 2.88
N ALA A 122 1.12 -1.59 2.66
CA ALA A 122 -0.02 -0.80 2.17
C ALA A 122 -0.36 0.34 3.13
N SER A 123 -0.28 0.09 4.43
CA SER A 123 -0.52 1.09 5.48
C SER A 123 0.49 2.23 5.43
N GLU A 124 1.80 1.92 5.37
CA GLU A 124 2.85 2.94 5.27
C GLU A 124 2.84 3.63 3.89
N LEU A 125 2.49 2.93 2.81
CA LEU A 125 2.41 3.52 1.47
C LEU A 125 1.31 4.58 1.38
N LEU A 126 0.11 4.27 1.90
CA LEU A 126 -1.06 5.16 1.82
C LEU A 126 -1.05 6.27 2.86
N MET A 127 -0.45 6.01 4.03
CA MET A 127 -0.34 6.97 5.13
C MET A 127 1.07 6.92 5.73
N PRO A 128 2.07 7.53 5.08
CA PRO A 128 3.45 7.40 5.52
C PRO A 128 3.65 8.07 6.86
N THR A 129 4.23 7.34 7.81
CA THR A 129 4.40 7.78 9.21
C THR A 129 5.05 9.17 9.29
N LYS A 130 6.07 9.45 8.46
CA LYS A 130 6.75 10.75 8.38
C LYS A 130 5.79 11.92 8.17
N TYR A 131 4.81 11.77 7.28
CA TYR A 131 3.86 12.85 6.98
C TYR A 131 2.71 12.89 7.98
N LEU A 132 2.28 11.73 8.48
CA LEU A 132 1.30 11.65 9.56
C LEU A 132 1.79 12.38 10.82
N GLU A 133 3.03 12.15 11.24
CA GLU A 133 3.65 12.83 12.38
C GLU A 133 3.72 14.35 12.17
N LEU A 134 4.06 14.81 10.97
CA LEU A 134 4.09 16.24 10.65
C LEU A 134 2.70 16.89 10.77
N GLU A 135 1.65 16.21 10.31
CA GLU A 135 0.27 16.72 10.44
C GLU A 135 -0.19 16.69 11.90
N VAL A 136 0.05 15.58 12.62
CA VAL A 136 -0.27 15.45 14.05
C VAL A 136 0.38 16.55 14.88
N ASN A 137 1.66 16.84 14.64
CA ASN A 137 2.41 17.85 15.38
C ASN A 137 1.87 19.28 15.22
N LYS A 138 1.09 19.58 14.17
CA LYS A 138 0.42 20.89 14.03
C LYS A 138 -0.67 21.11 15.07
N TYR A 139 -1.26 20.03 15.56
CA TYR A 139 -2.38 20.03 16.50
C TYR A 139 -1.96 19.60 17.90
N CYS A 140 -0.69 19.22 18.12
CA CYS A 140 -0.17 18.90 19.45
C CYS A 140 0.00 20.18 20.27
N VAL A 141 -0.74 20.26 21.38
CA VAL A 141 -0.63 21.25 22.45
C VAL A 141 -0.13 20.52 23.69
N GLU A 142 1.04 20.91 24.21
CA GLU A 142 1.61 20.33 25.44
C GLU A 142 1.75 18.78 25.43
N GLY A 143 1.98 18.19 24.25
CA GLY A 143 2.12 16.74 24.09
C GLY A 143 0.80 15.98 23.91
N TYR A 144 -0.32 16.69 23.79
CA TYR A 144 -1.64 16.12 23.54
C TYR A 144 -2.27 16.73 22.29
N ILE A 145 -3.02 15.92 21.54
CA ILE A 145 -3.90 16.43 20.50
C ILE A 145 -5.22 16.81 21.19
N SER A 146 -5.60 18.08 21.15
CA SER A 146 -6.92 18.49 21.66
C SER A 146 -8.01 17.97 20.72
N PHE A 147 -8.96 17.20 21.25
CA PHE A 147 -10.12 16.70 20.49
C PHE A 147 -11.16 17.77 20.17
N GLU A 148 -10.97 19.01 20.65
CA GLU A 148 -11.80 20.15 20.24
C GLU A 148 -11.57 20.52 18.77
N THR A 149 -10.50 20.02 18.16
CA THR A 149 -10.22 20.10 16.72
C THR A 149 -10.17 18.69 16.11
N GLU A 150 -11.35 18.15 15.75
CA GLU A 150 -11.67 17.14 14.71
C GLU A 150 -10.66 16.03 14.31
N ILE A 151 -9.74 15.55 15.15
CA ILE A 151 -8.88 14.41 14.80
C ILE A 151 -8.87 13.35 15.91
N LEU A 152 -9.47 12.20 15.60
CA LEU A 152 -9.52 10.99 16.44
C LEU A 152 -8.17 10.25 16.41
N THR A 153 -7.22 10.61 17.27
CA THR A 153 -6.18 9.68 17.72
C THR A 153 -5.80 9.94 19.18
N ASN A 154 -6.21 9.05 20.08
CA ASN A 154 -5.74 9.02 21.46
C ASN A 154 -4.27 8.55 21.48
N LYS A 155 -3.38 9.45 21.89
CA LYS A 155 -1.92 9.30 22.07
C LYS A 155 -1.08 9.12 20.81
N ILE A 156 -0.68 10.25 20.22
CA ILE A 156 0.61 10.37 19.52
C ILE A 156 1.18 11.75 19.84
N CYS A 157 1.96 11.86 20.91
CA CYS A 157 3.03 12.85 21.06
C CYS A 157 3.87 12.38 22.25
N LYS A 158 5.17 12.15 22.03
CA LYS A 158 6.16 11.82 23.05
C LYS A 158 6.94 13.08 23.40
#